data_AF-H6QL26-F1
#
_entry.id   AF-H6QL26-F1
#
_cell.length_a   1.000
_cell.length_b   1.000
_cell.length_c   1.000
_cell.angle_alpha   90.00
_cell.angle_beta   90.00
_cell.angle_gamma   90.00
#
_symmetry.space_group_name_H-M   'P 1'
#
loop_
_entity.id
_entity.type
_entity.pdbx_description
1 polymer ?
#
loop_
_entity_poly.entity_id
_entity_poly.type
_entity_poly.pdbx_seq_one_letter_code
_entity_poly.pdbx_strand_id
1 'polypeptide(L)' 'MPYKNNNNLPDSVKNHLPSHVKDIYREAFNHAFAQYKDAR' A
#
# COMPACT_ATOMS: atom_id res chain seq x y z
N MET A 1 -4.58 -3.56 -8.27
CA MET A 1 -4.25 -2.16 -8.59
C MET A 1 -3.43 -1.61 -7.43
N PRO A 2 -2.23 -1.05 -7.67
CA PRO A 2 -1.43 -0.43 -6.62
C PRO A 2 -2.12 0.82 -6.06
N TYR A 3 -1.84 1.16 -4.81
CA TYR A 3 -2.35 2.37 -4.15
C TYR A 3 -1.58 3.61 -4.62
N LYS A 4 -2.28 4.62 -5.13
CA LYS A 4 -1.67 5.85 -5.65
C LYS A 4 -1.20 6.81 -4.55
N ASN A 5 -1.93 6.86 -3.43
CA ASN A 5 -1.57 7.67 -2.26
C ASN A 5 -2.13 7.04 -0.97
N ASN A 6 -1.72 7.57 0.19
CA ASN A 6 -2.13 7.06 1.50
C ASN A 6 -3.63 7.18 1.77
N ASN A 7 -4.36 8.05 1.07
CA ASN A 7 -5.81 8.18 1.21
C ASN A 7 -6.56 7.04 0.52
N ASN A 8 -5.91 6.37 -0.44
CA ASN A 8 -6.44 5.18 -1.10
C ASN A 8 -6.24 3.89 -0.29
N LEU A 9 -5.51 3.95 0.84
CA LEU A 9 -5.37 2.81 1.73
C LEU A 9 -6.72 2.47 2.39
N PRO A 10 -6.94 1.20 2.79
CA PRO A 10 -8.12 0.80 3.54
C PRO A 10 -8.27 1.62 4.83
N ASP A 11 -9.51 1.89 5.25
CA ASP A 11 -9.76 2.66 6.48
C ASP A 11 -9.18 1.99 7.72
N SER A 12 -9.15 0.65 7.76
CA SER A 12 -8.45 -0.11 8.79
C SER A 12 -6.96 0.22 8.87
N VAL A 13 -6.32 0.52 7.74
CA VAL A 13 -4.90 0.89 7.67
C VAL A 13 -4.75 2.38 8.01
N LYS A 14 -5.59 3.26 7.45
CA LYS A 14 -5.52 4.70 7.69
C LYS A 14 -5.80 5.10 9.15
N ASN A 15 -6.70 4.39 9.83
CA ASN A 15 -7.13 4.74 11.17
C ASN A 15 -6.21 4.20 12.27
N HIS A 16 -5.43 3.15 11.99
CA HIS A 16 -4.56 2.51 12.98
C HIS A 16 -3.07 2.80 12.79
N LEU A 17 -2.65 3.31 11.62
CA LEU A 17 -1.23 3.55 11.33
C LEU A 17 -0.90 5.05 11.33
N PRO A 18 0.23 5.47 11.92
CA PRO A 18 0.78 6.82 11.77
C PRO A 18 1.11 7.12 10.30
N SER A 19 1.17 8.42 9.92
CA SER A 19 1.38 8.84 8.52
C SER A 19 2.60 8.20 7.86
N HIS A 20 3.75 8.18 8.56
CA HIS A 20 4.97 7.57 8.03
C HIS A 20 4.82 6.07 7.75
N VAL A 21 4.05 5.36 8.57
CA VAL A 21 3.85 3.92 8.40
C VAL A 21 2.86 3.62 7.27
N LYS A 22 1.93 4.53 6.97
CA LYS A 22 1.07 4.45 5.77
C LYS A 22 1.91 4.46 4.49
N ASP A 23 2.95 5.28 4.44
CA ASP A 23 3.88 5.33 3.32
C ASP A 23 4.60 3.99 3.13
N ILE A 24 5.15 3.43 4.22
CA ILE A 24 5.84 2.13 4.19
C ILE A 24 4.89 1.03 3.72
N TYR A 25 3.65 0.99 4.26
CA TYR A 25 2.65 0.00 3.86
C TYR A 25 2.32 0.11 2.36
N ARG A 26 2.08 1.34 1.87
CA ARG A 26 1.76 1.61 0.48
C ARG A 26 2.87 1.13 -0.45
N GLU A 27 4.12 1.49 -0.16
CA GLU A 27 5.27 1.09 -0.97
C GLU A 27 5.48 -0.43 -0.96
N ALA A 28 5.42 -1.06 0.21
CA ALA A 28 5.58 -2.50 0.34
C ALA A 28 4.51 -3.28 -0.43
N PHE A 29 3.24 -2.86 -0.31
CA PHE A 29 2.14 -3.47 -1.05
C PHE A 29 2.30 -3.28 -2.55
N ASN A 30 2.63 -2.06 -3.00
CA ASN A 30 2.81 -1.76 -4.42
C ASN A 30 3.96 -2.54 -5.03
N HIS A 31 5.06 -2.70 -4.29
CA HIS A 31 6.21 -3.51 -4.69
C HIS A 31 5.84 -4.98 -4.84
N ALA A 32 5.17 -5.57 -3.83
CA ALA A 32 4.69 -6.95 -3.90
C ALA A 32 3.71 -7.13 -5.06
N PHE A 33 2.73 -6.23 -5.22
CA PHE A 33 1.80 -6.26 -6.34
C PHE A 33 2.52 -6.21 -7.69
N ALA A 34 3.56 -5.40 -7.82
CA ALA A 34 4.38 -5.32 -9.03
C ALA A 34 5.22 -6.57 -9.29
N GLN A 35 5.68 -7.28 -8.25
CA GLN A 35 6.34 -8.57 -8.41
C GLN A 35 5.38 -9.68 -8.84
N TYR A 36 4.18 -9.72 -8.27
CA TYR A 36 3.21 -10.79 -8.56
C TYR A 36 2.34 -10.54 -9.79
N LYS A 37 2.22 -9.29 -10.27
CA LYS A 37 1.45 -9.00 -11.51
C LYS A 37 2.06 -9.65 -12.76
N ASP A 38 3.38 -9.84 -12.77
CA ASP A 38 4.14 -10.38 -13.91
C ASP A 38 4.47 -11.87 -13.74
N ALA A 39 4.12 -12.46 -12.59
CA ALA A 39 4.18 -13.90 -12.37
C ALA A 39 3.02 -14.57 -13.13
N ARG A 40 3.22 -14.85 -14.42
CA ARG A 40 2.31 -15.63 -15.26
C ARG A 40 3.08 -16.71 -16.01
#